data_AF-A0A2M7WLQ0-F1
#
_entry.id   AF-A0A2M7WLQ0-F1
#
_cell.length_a   1.000
_cell.length_b   1.000
_cell.length_c   1.000
_cell.angle_alpha   90.00
_cell.angle_beta   90.00
_cell.angle_gamma   90.00
#
_symmetry.space_group_name_H-M   'P 1'
#
loop_
_entity.id
_entity.type
_entity.pdbx_description
1 polymer ?
#
loop_
_entity_poly.entity_id
_entity_poly.type
_entity_poly.pdbx_seq_one_letter_code
_entity_poly.pdbx_strand_id
1 'polypeptide(L)' 'MPENQKPKALLKIKIGKQVREVTYEELTLSNNLATEALLSLLIDKGVIDPEEYLKKIQDVRKERYRDESEFK' A
#
# COMPACT_ATOMS: atom_id res chain seq x y z
N MET A 1 27.89 3.23 15.72
CA MET A 1 27.07 2.11 15.23
C MET A 1 27.85 1.43 14.12
N PRO A 2 28.03 0.09 14.12
CA PRO A 2 28.90 -0.55 13.14
C PRO A 2 28.23 -0.54 11.76
N GLU A 3 29.03 -0.17 10.76
CA GLU A 3 28.72 -0.17 9.33
C GLU A 3 28.39 -1.59 8.81
N ASN A 4 27.61 -1.66 7.73
CA ASN A 4 27.32 -2.85 6.91
C ASN A 4 26.21 -3.83 7.35
N GLN A 5 24.99 -3.32 7.57
CA GLN A 5 23.80 -4.13 7.30
C GLN A 5 22.97 -3.46 6.21
N LYS A 6 23.13 -3.91 4.96
CA LYS A 6 22.18 -3.55 3.89
C LYS A 6 20.78 -3.98 4.37
N PRO A 7 19.76 -3.11 4.27
CA PRO A 7 18.41 -3.46 4.68
C PRO A 7 17.99 -4.75 4.00
N LYS A 8 17.54 -5.73 4.82
CA LYS A 8 17.27 -7.09 4.38
C LYS A 8 16.17 -7.04 3.31
N ALA A 9 16.50 -7.39 2.06
CA ALA A 9 15.53 -7.42 0.96
C ALA A 9 14.40 -8.40 1.32
N LEU A 10 13.17 -7.91 1.34
CA LEU A 10 11.99 -8.70 1.75
C LEU A 10 11.19 -9.20 0.54
N LEU A 11 11.38 -8.60 -0.64
CA LEU A 11 10.68 -9.01 -1.86
C LEU A 11 11.54 -8.81 -3.11
N LYS A 12 11.41 -9.75 -4.06
CA LYS A 12 11.96 -9.66 -5.41
C LYS A 12 10.81 -9.42 -6.38
N ILE A 13 10.71 -8.21 -6.92
CA ILE A 13 9.68 -7.89 -7.92
C ILE A 13 10.25 -8.19 -9.30
N LYS A 14 9.54 -9.02 -10.07
CA LYS A 14 9.89 -9.34 -11.46
C LYS A 14 9.01 -8.51 -12.39
N ILE A 15 9.63 -7.56 -13.11
CA ILE A 15 8.97 -6.78 -14.15
C ILE A 15 9.60 -7.19 -15.49
N GLY A 16 8.88 -8.01 -16.25
CA GLY A 16 9.40 -8.61 -17.49
C GLY A 16 10.64 -9.49 -17.22
N LYS A 17 11.80 -9.10 -17.79
CA LYS A 17 13.09 -9.79 -17.59
C LYS A 17 13.92 -9.25 -16.42
N GLN A 18 13.51 -8.14 -15.80
CA GLN A 18 14.27 -7.51 -14.73
C GLN A 18 13.78 -8.00 -13.36
N VAL A 19 14.72 -8.32 -12.47
CA VAL A 19 14.45 -8.64 -11.06
C VAL A 19 15.03 -7.50 -10.23
N ARG A 20 14.17 -6.82 -9.49
CA ARG A 20 14.56 -5.76 -8.57
C ARG A 20 14.36 -6.25 -7.14
N GLU A 21 15.39 -6.11 -6.32
CA GLU A 21 15.30 -6.25 -4.86
C GLU A 21 14.78 -4.94 -4.29
N VAL A 22 13.78 -5.02 -3.41
CA VAL A 22 13.07 -3.84 -2.87
C VAL A 22 13.06 -3.92 -1.35
N THR A 23 13.34 -2.80 -0.69
CA THR A 23 13.24 -2.72 0.78
C THR A 23 11.79 -2.62 1.24
N TYR A 24 11.55 -2.76 2.55
CA TYR A 24 10.22 -2.60 3.12
C TYR A 24 9.65 -1.20 2.89
N GLU A 25 10.49 -0.18 3.07
CA GLU A 25 10.14 1.22 2.92
C GLU A 25 9.80 1.53 1.46
N GLU A 26 10.63 1.06 0.53
CA GLU A 26 10.39 1.20 -0.90
C GLU A 26 9.09 0.50 -1.33
N LEU A 27 8.80 -0.68 -0.78
CA LEU A 27 7.57 -1.42 -1.05
C LEU A 27 6.34 -0.66 -0.54
N THR A 28 6.39 -0.17 0.69
CA THR A 28 5.28 0.54 1.33
C THR A 28 4.99 1.84 0.59
N LEU A 29 6.04 2.60 0.22
CA LEU A 29 5.92 3.80 -0.59
C LEU A 29 5.33 3.49 -1.97
N SER A 30 5.86 2.46 -2.65
CA SER A 30 5.39 2.06 -3.97
C SER A 30 3.92 1.64 -3.96
N ASN A 31 3.47 0.93 -2.92
CA ASN A 31 2.08 0.49 -2.81
C ASN A 31 1.13 1.66 -2.60
N ASN A 32 1.51 2.65 -1.79
CA ASN A 32 0.70 3.85 -1.57
C ASN A 32 0.57 4.66 -2.86
N LEU A 33 1.68 4.91 -3.56
CA LEU A 33 1.69 5.66 -4.82
C LEU A 33 0.90 4.96 -5.93
N ALA A 34 1.04 3.63 -6.06
CA ALA A 34 0.29 2.87 -7.05
C ALA A 34 -1.23 2.91 -6.78
N THR A 35 -1.62 2.81 -5.50
CA THR A 35 -3.03 2.87 -5.11
C THR A 35 -3.62 4.25 -5.35
N GLU A 36 -2.88 5.31 -4.98
CA GLU A 36 -3.28 6.70 -5.24
C GLU A 36 -3.47 6.95 -6.74
N ALA A 37 -2.48 6.61 -7.56
CA ALA A 37 -2.54 6.81 -9.00
C ALA A 37 -3.73 6.08 -9.64
N LEU A 38 -3.98 4.84 -9.24
CA LEU A 38 -5.13 4.07 -9.73
C LEU A 38 -6.46 4.71 -9.32
N LEU A 39 -6.59 5.10 -8.05
CA LEU A 39 -7.81 5.69 -7.54
C LEU A 39 -8.11 7.04 -8.23
N SER A 40 -7.12 7.92 -8.36
CA SER A 40 -7.26 9.18 -9.07
C SER A 40 -7.73 8.96 -10.51
N LEU A 41 -7.14 8.01 -11.23
CA LEU A 41 -7.55 7.70 -12.60
C LEU A 41 -9.01 7.23 -12.70
N LEU A 42 -9.47 6.45 -11.73
CA LEU A 42 -10.85 5.93 -11.70
C LEU A 42 -11.85 7.02 -11.34
N ILE A 43 -11.50 7.94 -10.44
CA ILE A 43 -12.30 9.12 -10.09
C ILE A 43 -12.38 10.06 -11.30
N ASP A 44 -11.26 10.37 -11.93
CA ASP A 44 -11.21 11.28 -13.09
C ASP A 44 -12.01 10.74 -14.29
N LYS A 45 -12.10 9.41 -14.42
CA LYS A 45 -12.93 8.74 -15.42
C LYS A 45 -14.40 8.61 -15.02
N GLY A 46 -14.79 9.05 -13.82
CA GLY A 46 -16.15 8.93 -13.29
C GLY A 46 -16.58 7.49 -12.98
N VAL A 47 -15.63 6.57 -12.81
CA VAL A 47 -15.90 5.16 -12.48
C VAL A 47 -16.17 4.99 -10.98
N ILE A 48 -15.54 5.83 -10.16
CA ILE A 48 -15.69 5.83 -8.70
C ILE A 48 -16.15 7.21 -8.25
N ASP A 49 -17.18 7.26 -7.42
CA ASP A 49 -17.54 8.48 -6.70
C ASP A 49 -16.60 8.69 -5.48
N PRO A 50 -16.00 9.88 -5.33
CA PRO A 50 -15.08 10.16 -4.21
C PRO A 50 -15.71 10.02 -2.83
N GLU A 51 -16.97 10.41 -2.66
CA GLU A 51 -17.65 10.34 -1.36
C GLU A 51 -17.97 8.90 -0.98
N GLU A 52 -18.45 8.10 -1.94
CA GLU A 52 -18.69 6.66 -1.76
C GLU A 52 -17.39 5.94 -1.39
N TYR A 53 -16.28 6.25 -2.07
CA TYR A 53 -14.98 5.69 -1.75
C TYR A 53 -14.55 6.01 -0.31
N LEU A 54 -14.66 7.27 0.12
CA LEU A 54 -14.31 7.68 1.48
C LEU A 54 -15.15 6.96 2.53
N LYS A 55 -16.45 6.81 2.29
CA LYS A 55 -17.34 6.03 3.16
C LYS A 55 -16.89 4.57 3.23
N LYS A 56 -16.55 3.96 2.09
CA LYS A 56 -16.09 2.56 2.04
C LYS A 56 -14.80 2.36 2.83
N ILE A 57 -13.87 3.31 2.81
CA ILE A 57 -12.66 3.27 3.65
C ILE A 57 -13.00 3.25 5.14
N GLN A 58 -13.98 4.06 5.57
CA GLN A 58 -14.42 4.06 6.97
C GLN A 58 -15.08 2.73 7.36
N ASP A 59 -15.89 2.15 6.47
CA ASP A 59 -16.55 0.87 6.72
C ASP A 59 -15.52 -0.27 6.84
N VAL A 60 -14.54 -0.34 5.94
CA VAL A 60 -13.46 -1.33 5.99
C VAL A 60 -12.63 -1.17 7.27
N ARG A 61 -12.35 0.06 7.72
CA ARG A 61 -11.68 0.30 9.01
C ARG A 61 -12.51 -0.24 10.16
N LYS A 62 -13.80 0.08 10.21
CA LYS A 62 -14.70 -0.43 11.25
C LYS A 62 -14.78 -1.96 11.24
N GLU A 63 -14.80 -2.59 10.08
CA GLU A 63 -14.85 -4.05 9.95
C GLU A 63 -13.55 -4.73 10.41
N ARG A 64 -12.38 -4.18 10.03
CA ARG A 64 -11.07 -4.76 10.37
C ARG A 64 -10.63 -4.50 11.81
N TYR A 65 -10.99 -3.35 12.36
CA TYR A 65 -10.56 -2.92 13.70
C TYR A 65 -11.69 -2.99 14.73
N ARG A 66 -12.74 -3.76 14.45
CA ARG A 66 -13.85 -4.01 15.37
C ARG A 66 -13.44 -4.81 16.61
N ASP A 67 -12.27 -5.43 16.59
CA ASP A 67 -11.68 -6.16 17.72
C ASP A 67 -10.50 -5.35 18.28
N GLU A 68 -10.77 -4.44 19.21
CA GLU A 68 -9.74 -3.71 19.99
C GLU A 68 -8.99 -4.62 20.98
N SER A 69 -9.23 -5.94 20.94
CA SER A 69 -8.60 -6.91 21.82
C SER A 69 -7.17 -7.31 21.41
N GLU A 70 -6.76 -7.03 20.16
CA GLU A 70 -5.44 -7.46 19.64
C GLU A 70 -4.30 -6.43 19.81
N PHE A 71 -4.56 -5.25 20.40
CA PHE A 71 -3.55 -4.19 20.58
C PHE A 71 -3.39 -3.68 22.03
N LYS A 72 -3.67 -4.52 23.04
CA LYS A 72 -3.29 -4.25 24.44
C LYS A 72 -1.87 -4.69 24.77
#